data_AF-A0ABD3P702-F1
#
_entry.id   AF-A0ABD3P702-F1
#
_cell.length_a   1.000
_cell.length_b   1.000
_cell.length_c   1.000
_cell.angle_alpha   90.00
_cell.angle_beta   90.00
_cell.angle_gamma   90.00
#
_symmetry.space_group_name_H-M   'P 1'
#
loop_
_entity.id
_entity.type
_entity.pdbx_description
1 polymer ?
#
loop_
_entity_poly.entity_id
_entity_poly.type
_entity_poly.pdbx_seq_one_letter_code
_entity_poly.pdbx_strand_id
1 'polypeptide(L)'
;MSKRTTNRDEESLLQTLDAAPPTNATSASAPSVLGGGSSSGPGGNPILLAKMVLRKVLTIVTSDNDESAVVGGDGYGPITLLKDVFIGTIFGLVTISMLIFMDHLNIIHLQSAHNFRESAFAMLNDPETLANLEESTGLKFIPVSEYESIQSEINEASEKLAKIQSTIQERVKEGEEKKAELGPLKEEYEKLLANSNLGLENWNGDAKWGGGGSCDARKQYFIDTYGHSEVTAKVAIMKQTPNCKKD
;
A
#
# COMPACT_ATOMS: atom_id res chain seq x y z
N MET A 1 2.86 -31.54 -39.70
CA MET A 1 3.94 -30.99 -38.85
C MET A 1 4.11 -29.53 -39.24
N SER A 2 3.47 -28.58 -38.56
CA SER A 2 3.75 -27.99 -37.24
C SER A 2 4.54 -26.68 -37.38
N LYS A 3 3.92 -25.63 -36.86
CA LYS A 3 4.23 -24.20 -36.86
C LYS A 3 5.63 -23.88 -36.28
N ARG A 4 6.22 -22.76 -36.73
CA ARG A 4 6.79 -21.70 -35.84
C ARG A 4 7.17 -20.44 -36.61
N THR A 5 6.31 -19.43 -36.50
CA THR A 5 6.66 -18.02 -36.61
C THR A 5 6.73 -17.49 -35.18
N THR A 6 7.88 -16.93 -34.77
CA THR A 6 8.05 -16.28 -33.47
C THR A 6 8.43 -14.81 -33.68
N ASN A 7 7.56 -13.97 -33.13
CA ASN A 7 7.65 -12.53 -32.92
C ASN A 7 9.04 -12.10 -32.40
N ARG A 8 9.59 -11.01 -32.95
CA ARG A 8 10.83 -10.39 -32.46
C ARG A 8 10.81 -8.84 -32.46
N ASP A 9 9.64 -8.20 -32.47
CA ASP A 9 9.58 -6.74 -32.70
C ASP A 9 8.90 -5.90 -31.60
N GLU A 10 8.61 -6.44 -30.40
CA GLU A 10 7.96 -5.66 -29.32
C GLU A 10 8.86 -5.24 -28.14
N GLU A 11 10.18 -5.46 -28.17
CA GLU A 11 11.07 -5.10 -27.04
C GLU A 11 11.84 -3.78 -27.18
N SER A 12 11.68 -3.00 -28.27
CA SER A 12 12.53 -1.80 -28.50
C SER A 12 11.95 -0.45 -28.05
N LEU A 13 10.74 -0.40 -27.47
CA LEU A 13 10.03 0.88 -27.21
C LEU A 13 9.94 1.34 -25.74
N LEU A 14 10.60 0.67 -24.80
CA LEU A 14 10.54 1.04 -23.36
C LEU A 14 11.89 1.38 -22.71
N GLN A 15 12.90 1.75 -23.51
CA GLN A 15 14.13 2.38 -23.02
C GLN A 15 14.19 3.82 -23.51
N THR A 16 13.59 4.76 -22.76
CA THR A 16 13.93 6.20 -22.75
C THR A 16 12.96 6.94 -21.83
N LEU A 17 13.23 6.93 -20.52
CA LEU A 17 12.69 7.94 -19.58
C LEU A 17 13.56 7.95 -18.30
N ASP A 18 14.85 8.15 -18.49
CA ASP A 18 15.78 8.61 -17.46
C ASP A 18 16.27 10.00 -17.90
N ALA A 19 15.72 11.05 -17.29
CA ALA A 19 16.26 12.40 -17.36
C ALA A 19 15.75 13.23 -16.18
N ALA A 20 16.50 13.20 -15.07
CA ALA A 20 16.41 14.18 -14.01
C ALA A 20 17.08 15.51 -14.42
N PRO A 21 16.61 16.65 -13.90
CA PRO A 21 17.45 17.83 -13.72
C PRO A 21 17.50 18.30 -12.23
N PRO A 22 18.40 19.23 -11.88
CA PRO A 22 19.15 19.17 -10.63
C PRO A 22 18.56 19.99 -9.48
N THR A 23 19.12 19.69 -8.32
CA THR A 23 19.03 20.36 -7.02
C THR A 23 19.22 21.87 -7.09
N ASN A 24 18.38 22.61 -6.35
CA ASN A 24 18.74 23.93 -5.83
C ASN A 24 18.24 24.07 -4.39
N ALA A 25 19.20 24.15 -3.48
CA ALA A 25 18.99 24.47 -2.08
C ALA A 25 18.74 25.98 -1.94
N THR A 26 17.73 26.37 -1.17
CA THR A 26 17.74 27.67 -0.50
C THR A 26 17.05 27.53 0.84
N SER A 27 17.87 27.56 1.88
CA SER A 27 17.51 27.73 3.28
C SER A 27 16.81 29.07 3.51
N ALA A 28 15.66 29.04 4.16
CA ALA A 28 15.14 30.19 4.90
C ALA A 28 14.36 29.70 6.12
N SER A 29 14.67 30.32 7.24
CA SER A 29 14.36 29.90 8.60
C SER A 29 13.04 30.51 9.13
N ALA A 30 12.41 29.76 10.05
CA ALA A 30 11.50 30.19 11.14
C ALA A 30 10.03 30.56 10.79
N PRO A 31 9.09 30.59 11.78
CA PRO A 31 9.09 30.01 13.13
C PRO A 31 7.94 29.01 13.39
N SER A 32 8.11 28.28 14.49
CA SER A 32 7.14 27.47 15.24
C SER A 32 5.73 28.06 15.36
N VAL A 33 4.72 27.25 15.05
CA VAL A 33 3.35 27.40 15.54
C VAL A 33 2.90 26.08 16.17
N LEU A 34 2.73 26.11 17.49
CA LEU A 34 2.03 25.11 18.26
C LEU A 34 0.59 24.97 17.73
N GLY A 35 0.23 23.78 17.27
CA GLY A 35 -1.15 23.39 16.97
C GLY A 35 -1.41 21.99 17.51
N GLY A 36 -2.03 21.92 18.68
CA GLY A 36 -2.31 20.68 19.39
C GLY A 36 -3.13 19.68 18.59
N GLY A 37 -2.62 18.46 18.51
CA GLY A 37 -3.38 17.28 18.07
C GLY A 37 -4.47 16.96 19.08
N SER A 38 -5.71 16.86 18.59
CA SER A 38 -6.83 16.22 19.27
C SER A 38 -7.41 15.17 18.32
N SER A 39 -6.65 14.08 18.08
CA SER A 39 -7.17 12.91 17.38
C SER A 39 -7.41 11.79 18.38
N SER A 40 -8.67 11.68 18.75
CA SER A 40 -9.31 10.57 19.44
C SER A 40 -9.09 9.23 18.73
N GLY A 41 -8.25 8.39 19.33
CA GLY A 41 -8.15 6.93 19.12
C GLY A 41 -8.14 6.25 20.50
N PRO A 42 -8.64 5.00 20.63
CA PRO A 42 -9.25 4.50 21.85
C PRO A 42 -8.25 4.48 23.01
N GLY A 43 -8.50 5.36 23.98
CA GLY A 43 -7.72 5.51 25.19
C GLY A 43 -7.72 4.23 26.02
N GLY A 44 -6.69 3.41 25.81
CA GLY A 44 -6.23 2.46 26.80
C GLY A 44 -5.60 3.26 27.93
N ASN A 45 -6.43 3.78 28.84
CA ASN A 45 -5.95 4.42 30.06
C ASN A 45 -4.95 3.46 30.72
N PRO A 46 -3.65 3.82 30.83
CA PRO A 46 -2.65 2.92 31.40
C PRO A 46 -3.02 2.54 32.86
N ILE A 47 -3.80 3.40 33.51
CA ILE A 47 -4.41 3.19 34.83
C ILE A 47 -5.41 2.03 34.83
N LEU A 48 -6.24 1.88 33.78
CA LEU A 48 -7.20 0.77 33.69
C LEU A 48 -6.51 -0.56 33.41
N LEU A 49 -5.46 -0.54 32.59
CA LEU A 49 -4.67 -1.73 32.27
C LEU A 49 -3.88 -2.19 33.51
N ALA A 50 -3.23 -1.25 34.22
CA ALA A 50 -2.59 -1.51 35.51
C ALA A 50 -3.59 -2.02 36.56
N LYS A 51 -4.80 -1.46 36.61
CA LYS A 51 -5.87 -1.92 37.52
C LYS A 51 -6.35 -3.33 37.18
N MET A 52 -6.46 -3.69 35.91
CA MET A 52 -6.82 -5.07 35.50
C MET A 52 -5.72 -6.08 35.84
N VAL A 53 -4.45 -5.73 35.63
CA VAL A 53 -3.31 -6.57 35.98
C VAL A 53 -3.22 -6.74 37.50
N LEU A 54 -3.32 -5.65 38.27
CA LEU A 54 -3.33 -5.70 39.73
C LEU A 54 -4.49 -6.55 40.26
N ARG A 55 -5.68 -6.44 39.67
CA ARG A 55 -6.85 -7.23 40.06
C ARG A 55 -6.64 -8.71 39.76
N LYS A 56 -6.07 -9.08 38.61
CA LYS A 56 -5.73 -10.47 38.29
C LYS A 56 -4.66 -11.04 39.24
N VAL A 57 -3.63 -10.27 39.54
CA VAL A 57 -2.58 -10.69 40.48
C VAL A 57 -3.18 -10.84 41.89
N LEU A 58 -4.02 -9.90 42.32
CA LEU A 58 -4.71 -10.00 43.61
C LEU A 58 -5.64 -11.21 43.67
N THR A 59 -6.40 -11.49 42.60
CA THR A 59 -7.27 -12.67 42.51
C THR A 59 -6.47 -13.97 42.54
N ILE A 60 -5.32 -14.07 41.85
CA ILE A 60 -4.46 -15.26 41.95
C ILE A 60 -3.89 -15.41 43.38
N VAL A 61 -3.52 -14.31 44.02
CA VAL A 61 -2.98 -14.33 45.39
C VAL A 61 -4.07 -14.63 46.44
N THR A 62 -5.33 -14.25 46.20
CA THR A 62 -6.44 -14.46 47.17
C THR A 62 -7.29 -15.70 46.89
N SER A 63 -7.43 -16.15 45.64
CA SER A 63 -8.26 -17.31 45.30
C SER A 63 -7.66 -18.66 45.70
N ASP A 64 -6.35 -18.74 45.97
CA ASP A 64 -5.70 -19.98 46.43
C ASP A 64 -5.58 -20.10 47.96
N ASN A 65 -6.31 -19.26 48.71
CA ASN A 65 -6.41 -19.36 50.17
C ASN A 65 -7.68 -20.07 50.66
N ASP A 66 -8.65 -20.36 49.79
CA ASP A 66 -9.94 -20.93 50.19
C ASP A 66 -10.08 -22.45 49.95
N GLU A 67 -9.10 -23.11 49.32
CA GLU A 67 -9.10 -24.57 49.11
C GLU A 67 -7.94 -25.31 49.82
N SER A 68 -7.63 -24.95 51.06
CA SER A 68 -6.67 -25.74 51.88
C SER A 68 -6.97 -25.70 53.39
N ALA A 69 -8.23 -25.68 53.74
CA ALA A 69 -8.70 -26.14 55.05
C ALA A 69 -9.95 -26.97 54.78
N VAL A 70 -9.82 -28.25 54.43
CA VAL A 70 -9.90 -29.36 55.37
C VAL A 70 -9.79 -30.63 54.52
N VAL A 71 -8.77 -31.46 54.73
CA VAL A 71 -8.80 -32.94 54.88
C VAL A 71 -7.34 -33.40 55.00
N GLY A 72 -7.03 -34.05 56.12
CA GLY A 72 -5.68 -34.37 56.58
C GLY A 72 -4.91 -35.44 55.79
N GLY A 73 -3.64 -35.58 56.17
CA GLY A 73 -2.77 -36.72 55.83
C GLY A 73 -1.41 -36.33 55.23
N ASP A 74 -0.41 -36.10 56.09
CA ASP A 74 1.03 -36.44 55.95
C ASP A 74 1.78 -36.30 54.61
N GLY A 75 1.39 -35.37 53.73
CA GLY A 75 2.06 -35.13 52.43
C GLY A 75 2.43 -33.68 52.09
N TYR A 76 2.27 -32.73 53.01
CA TYR A 76 2.24 -31.29 52.70
C TYR A 76 3.57 -30.52 52.83
N GLY A 77 4.69 -31.19 53.09
CA GLY A 77 5.99 -30.52 53.29
C GLY A 77 6.54 -29.72 52.08
N PRO A 78 6.55 -30.26 50.85
CA PRO A 78 7.20 -29.58 49.73
C PRO A 78 6.32 -28.51 49.05
N ILE A 79 4.99 -28.63 49.14
CA ILE A 79 4.06 -27.72 48.44
C ILE A 79 4.00 -26.36 49.15
N THR A 80 4.05 -26.34 50.49
CA THR A 80 4.07 -25.11 51.27
C THR A 80 5.36 -24.32 51.08
N LEU A 81 6.51 -25.01 51.01
CA LEU A 81 7.80 -24.39 50.72
C LEU A 81 7.84 -23.76 49.32
N LEU A 82 7.30 -24.44 48.31
CA LEU A 82 7.25 -23.90 46.95
C LEU A 82 6.38 -22.63 46.89
N LYS A 83 5.24 -22.64 47.60
CA LYS A 83 4.33 -21.48 47.70
C LYS A 83 5.02 -20.28 48.35
N ASP A 84 5.77 -20.48 49.42
CA ASP A 84 6.54 -19.41 50.08
C ASP A 84 7.66 -18.84 49.20
N VAL A 85 8.32 -19.69 48.40
CA VAL A 85 9.34 -19.23 47.43
C VAL A 85 8.71 -18.38 46.33
N PHE A 86 7.55 -18.77 45.78
CA PHE A 86 6.85 -17.97 44.79
C PHE A 86 6.36 -16.64 45.36
N ILE A 87 5.75 -16.65 46.54
CA ILE A 87 5.29 -15.43 47.24
C ILE A 87 6.48 -14.52 47.54
N GLY A 88 7.59 -15.07 48.05
CA GLY A 88 8.82 -14.33 48.32
C GLY A 88 9.42 -13.72 47.06
N THR A 89 9.39 -14.44 45.93
CA THR A 89 9.89 -13.94 44.64
C THR A 89 9.04 -12.78 44.12
N ILE A 90 7.71 -12.92 44.16
CA ILE A 90 6.79 -11.85 43.75
C ILE A 90 6.97 -10.62 44.66
N PHE A 91 7.03 -10.82 45.97
CA PHE A 91 7.25 -9.74 46.93
C PHE A 91 8.59 -9.05 46.72
N GLY A 92 9.64 -9.82 46.40
CA GLY A 92 10.95 -9.31 46.01
C GLY A 92 10.89 -8.44 44.76
N LEU A 93 10.23 -8.91 43.69
CA LEU A 93 10.05 -8.15 42.45
C LEU A 93 9.24 -6.85 42.67
N VAL A 94 8.18 -6.91 43.47
CA VAL A 94 7.38 -5.72 43.82
C VAL A 94 8.20 -4.73 44.64
N THR A 95 8.98 -5.21 45.61
CA THR A 95 9.84 -4.37 46.44
C THR A 95 10.95 -3.70 45.62
N ILE A 96 11.61 -4.44 44.72
CA ILE A 96 12.63 -3.89 43.80
C ILE A 96 11.99 -2.86 42.86
N SER A 97 10.81 -3.16 42.30
CA SER A 97 10.09 -2.23 41.44
C SER A 97 9.70 -0.93 42.18
N MET A 98 9.29 -1.05 43.45
CA MET A 98 8.97 0.09 44.30
C MET A 98 10.21 0.92 44.64
N LEU A 99 11.36 0.29 44.88
CA LEU A 99 12.63 0.98 45.10
C LEU A 99 13.07 1.77 43.85
N ILE A 100 12.96 1.18 42.66
CA ILE A 100 13.24 1.86 41.38
C ILE A 100 12.29 3.05 41.18
N PHE A 101 11.01 2.89 41.53
CA PHE A 101 10.03 3.96 41.44
C PHE A 101 10.33 5.12 42.41
N MET A 102 10.74 4.81 43.65
CA MET A 102 11.14 5.83 44.63
C MET A 102 12.43 6.56 44.22
N ASP A 103 13.36 5.86 43.56
CA ASP A 103 14.57 6.46 42.95
C ASP A 103 14.20 7.41 41.81
N HIS A 104 13.24 7.03 40.95
CA HIS A 104 12.71 7.92 39.90
C HIS A 104 12.01 9.17 40.45
N LEU A 105 11.38 9.07 41.62
CA LEU A 105 10.78 10.21 42.33
C LEU A 105 11.81 11.08 43.09
N ASN A 106 13.08 10.69 43.06
CA ASN A 106 14.20 11.42 43.68
C ASN A 106 14.05 11.59 45.20
N ILE A 107 13.31 10.70 45.86
CA ILE A 107 13.07 10.73 47.32
C ILE A 107 14.24 10.10 48.08
N ILE A 108 14.91 9.11 47.47
CA ILE A 108 16.10 8.47 48.01
C ILE A 108 17.18 8.54 46.92
N HIS A 109 18.20 9.37 47.13
CA HIS A 109 19.33 9.47 46.21
C HIS A 109 20.25 8.25 46.36
N LEU A 110 19.92 7.15 45.69
CA LEU A 110 20.83 6.01 45.59
C LEU A 110 21.79 6.27 44.44
N GLN A 111 22.99 6.73 44.77
CA GLN A 111 24.06 7.01 43.80
C GLN A 111 24.37 5.79 42.90
N SER A 112 24.10 4.56 43.39
CA SER A 112 24.19 3.32 42.62
C SER A 112 23.20 3.23 41.46
N ALA A 113 21.98 3.78 41.61
CA ALA A 113 20.95 3.72 40.58
C ALA A 113 21.25 4.67 39.42
N HIS A 114 21.82 5.85 39.71
CA HIS A 114 22.33 6.75 38.68
C HIS A 114 23.45 6.11 37.87
N ASN A 115 24.42 5.49 38.54
CA ASN A 115 25.53 4.78 37.88
C ASN A 115 25.04 3.58 37.05
N PHE A 116 24.05 2.83 37.55
CA PHE A 116 23.43 1.74 36.79
C PHE A 116 22.71 2.27 35.56
N ARG A 117 21.92 3.34 35.70
CA ARG A 117 21.20 3.97 34.59
C ARG A 117 22.16 4.50 33.53
N GLU A 118 23.23 5.17 33.94
CA GLU A 118 24.25 5.68 33.04
C GLU A 118 24.99 4.56 32.32
N SER A 119 25.31 3.46 33.02
CA SER A 119 25.90 2.26 32.41
C SER A 119 24.95 1.58 31.44
N ALA A 120 23.66 1.50 31.77
CA ALA A 120 22.63 0.93 30.90
C ALA A 120 22.43 1.79 29.64
N PHE A 121 22.40 3.12 29.77
CA PHE A 121 22.35 4.01 28.61
C PHE A 121 23.64 3.98 27.79
N ALA A 122 24.81 3.85 28.43
CA ALA A 122 26.06 3.69 27.71
C ALA A 122 26.06 2.38 26.89
N MET A 123 25.56 1.29 27.47
CA MET A 123 25.42 0.00 26.80
C MET A 123 24.37 0.03 25.67
N LEU A 124 23.27 0.75 25.86
CA LEU A 124 22.24 0.95 24.81
C LEU A 124 22.65 1.98 23.75
N ASN A 125 23.74 2.71 23.94
CA ASN A 125 24.32 3.61 22.94
C ASN A 125 25.55 3.00 22.26
N ASP A 126 26.00 1.83 22.70
CA ASP A 126 27.14 1.14 22.10
C ASP A 126 26.68 0.40 20.83
N PRO A 127 27.22 0.77 19.64
CA PRO A 127 26.78 0.20 18.37
C PRO A 127 27.01 -1.32 18.27
N GLU A 128 28.03 -1.87 18.96
CA GLU A 128 28.29 -3.31 18.95
C GLU A 128 27.21 -4.08 19.73
N THR A 129 26.79 -3.56 20.88
CA THR A 129 25.69 -4.12 21.65
C THR A 129 24.36 -3.99 20.89
N LEU A 130 24.14 -2.85 20.22
CA LEU A 130 22.95 -2.66 19.40
C LEU A 130 22.90 -3.67 18.25
N ALA A 131 23.98 -3.84 17.50
CA ALA A 131 24.03 -4.78 16.38
C ALA A 131 23.72 -6.22 16.81
N ASN A 132 24.27 -6.65 17.95
CA ASN A 132 23.97 -7.96 18.52
C ASN A 132 22.49 -8.10 18.97
N LEU A 133 21.90 -7.03 19.49
CA LEU A 133 20.47 -7.00 19.83
C LEU A 133 19.59 -7.00 18.58
N GLU A 134 19.97 -6.28 17.53
CA GLU A 134 19.26 -6.27 16.25
C GLU A 134 19.27 -7.65 15.60
N GLU A 135 20.42 -8.31 15.58
CA GLU A 135 20.57 -9.66 15.04
C GLU A 135 19.79 -10.69 15.85
N SER A 136 19.86 -10.63 17.18
CA SER A 136 19.20 -11.62 18.05
C SER A 136 17.68 -11.46 18.15
N THR A 137 17.16 -10.24 18.01
CA THR A 137 15.70 -9.99 18.11
C THR A 137 15.02 -9.86 16.76
N GLY A 138 15.77 -9.64 15.68
CA GLY A 138 15.23 -9.34 14.35
C GLY A 138 14.52 -7.98 14.28
N LEU A 139 14.71 -7.12 15.28
CA LEU A 139 14.18 -5.77 15.33
C LEU A 139 15.29 -4.79 14.94
N LYS A 140 14.98 -3.82 14.09
CA LYS A 140 15.91 -2.74 13.75
C LYS A 140 15.66 -1.55 14.66
N PHE A 141 16.66 -1.11 15.40
CA PHE A 141 16.58 0.09 16.23
C PHE A 141 16.87 1.29 15.34
N ILE A 142 15.87 2.13 15.15
CA ILE A 142 15.97 3.34 14.34
C ILE A 142 15.94 4.53 15.30
N PRO A 143 16.87 5.50 15.20
CA PRO A 143 16.83 6.69 16.03
C PRO A 143 15.54 7.47 15.76
N VAL A 144 15.02 8.15 16.78
CA VAL A 144 13.70 8.80 16.72
C VAL A 144 13.59 9.78 15.55
N SER A 145 14.67 10.50 15.22
CA SER A 145 14.70 11.41 14.06
C SER A 145 14.54 10.70 12.72
N GLU A 146 15.13 9.51 12.55
CA GLU A 146 14.95 8.72 11.34
C GLU A 146 13.56 8.09 11.29
N TYR A 147 13.02 7.67 12.45
CA TYR A 147 11.66 7.16 12.54
C TYR A 147 10.63 8.20 12.11
N GLU A 148 10.75 9.45 12.58
CA GLU A 148 9.88 10.56 12.18
C GLU A 148 9.99 10.85 10.68
N SER A 149 11.20 10.80 10.11
CA SER A 149 11.41 10.97 8.66
C SER A 149 10.69 9.88 7.86
N ILE A 150 10.91 8.60 8.22
CA ILE A 150 10.27 7.45 7.56
C ILE A 150 8.75 7.55 7.69
N GLN A 151 8.24 7.93 8.86
CA GLN A 151 6.81 8.10 9.07
C GLN A 151 6.22 9.21 8.20
N SER A 152 6.93 10.33 8.02
CA SER A 152 6.50 11.42 7.15
C SER A 152 6.46 11.00 5.67
N GLU A 153 7.46 10.24 5.20
CA GLU A 153 7.50 9.69 3.85
C GLU A 153 6.36 8.70 3.60
N ILE A 154 6.05 7.84 4.58
CA ILE A 154 4.92 6.90 4.51
C ILE A 154 3.60 7.66 4.39
N ASN A 155 3.42 8.73 5.16
CA ASN A 155 2.21 9.55 5.11
C ASN A 155 2.07 10.25 3.75
N GLU A 156 3.15 10.84 3.23
CA GLU A 156 3.14 11.47 1.91
C GLU A 156 2.86 10.45 0.78
N ALA A 157 3.44 9.24 0.88
CA ALA A 157 3.16 8.16 -0.05
C ALA A 157 1.70 7.71 0.01
N SER A 158 1.12 7.63 1.22
CA SER A 158 -0.30 7.30 1.41
C SER A 158 -1.23 8.33 0.76
N GLU A 159 -0.94 9.62 0.90
CA GLU A 159 -1.69 10.70 0.25
C GLU A 159 -1.60 10.63 -1.28
N LYS A 160 -0.39 10.37 -1.82
CA LYS A 160 -0.19 10.18 -3.27
C LYS A 160 -0.98 8.97 -3.78
N LEU A 161 -1.00 7.86 -3.04
CA LEU A 161 -1.77 6.68 -3.40
C LEU A 161 -3.28 6.95 -3.38
N ALA A 162 -3.78 7.67 -2.38
CA ALA A 162 -5.20 8.05 -2.31
C ALA A 162 -5.60 8.92 -3.52
N LYS A 163 -4.73 9.86 -3.93
CA LYS A 163 -4.95 10.68 -5.12
C LYS A 163 -4.96 9.83 -6.40
N ILE A 164 -3.99 8.95 -6.58
CA ILE A 164 -3.94 8.04 -7.75
C ILE A 164 -5.19 7.15 -7.81
N GLN A 165 -5.63 6.62 -6.67
CA GLN A 165 -6.83 5.79 -6.61
C GLN A 165 -8.09 6.54 -7.04
N SER A 166 -8.23 7.82 -6.65
CA SER A 166 -9.35 8.66 -7.10
C SER A 166 -9.30 8.91 -8.61
N THR A 167 -8.11 9.18 -9.18
CA THR A 167 -7.93 9.33 -10.63
C THR A 167 -8.23 8.05 -11.40
N ILE A 168 -7.85 6.88 -10.87
CA ILE A 168 -8.19 5.60 -11.48
C ILE A 168 -9.71 5.39 -11.51
N GLN A 169 -10.41 5.67 -10.41
CA GLN A 169 -11.86 5.55 -10.37
C GLN A 169 -12.55 6.49 -11.37
N GLU A 170 -12.08 7.73 -11.49
CA GLU A 170 -12.57 8.68 -12.49
C GLU A 170 -12.36 8.16 -13.92
N ARG A 171 -11.15 7.66 -14.24
CA ARG A 171 -10.83 7.09 -15.55
C ARG A 171 -11.64 5.84 -15.88
N VAL A 172 -11.91 5.00 -14.89
CA VAL A 172 -12.78 3.81 -15.06
C VAL A 172 -14.20 4.25 -15.41
N LYS A 173 -14.74 5.25 -14.69
CA LYS A 173 -16.07 5.80 -14.97
C LYS A 173 -16.14 6.42 -16.36
N GLU A 174 -15.17 7.26 -16.74
CA GLU A 174 -15.07 7.81 -18.10
C GLU A 174 -15.00 6.71 -19.17
N GLY A 175 -14.28 5.62 -18.89
CA GLY A 175 -14.17 4.46 -19.78
C GLY A 175 -15.49 3.71 -19.93
N GLU A 176 -16.26 3.55 -18.85
CA GLU A 176 -17.59 2.94 -18.87
C GLU A 176 -18.60 3.80 -19.63
N GLU A 177 -18.60 5.11 -19.42
CA GLU A 177 -19.45 6.06 -20.16
C GLU A 177 -19.16 6.00 -21.67
N LYS A 178 -17.89 6.09 -22.07
CA LYS A 178 -17.50 5.96 -23.48
C LYS A 178 -17.85 4.60 -24.08
N LYS A 179 -17.76 3.52 -23.30
CA LYS A 179 -18.16 2.19 -23.74
C LYS A 179 -19.68 2.09 -23.93
N ALA A 180 -20.46 2.74 -23.06
CA ALA A 180 -21.90 2.83 -23.21
C ALA A 180 -22.30 3.64 -24.46
N GLU A 181 -21.59 4.71 -24.79
CA GLU A 181 -21.80 5.50 -26.02
C GLU A 181 -21.44 4.72 -27.30
N LEU A 182 -20.44 3.85 -27.24
CA LEU A 182 -20.06 3.00 -28.39
C LEU A 182 -21.10 1.93 -28.72
N GLY A 183 -21.94 1.52 -27.76
CA GLY A 183 -23.02 0.55 -27.96
C GLY A 183 -24.00 0.93 -29.07
N PRO A 184 -24.75 2.04 -28.94
CA PRO A 184 -25.70 2.48 -29.96
C PRO A 184 -25.01 2.85 -31.28
N LEU A 185 -23.80 3.41 -31.23
CA LEU A 185 -23.05 3.76 -32.43
C LEU A 185 -22.67 2.51 -33.25
N LYS A 186 -22.35 1.40 -32.58
CA LYS A 186 -22.08 0.12 -33.22
C LYS A 186 -23.35 -0.47 -33.84
N GLU A 187 -24.49 -0.37 -33.15
CA GLU A 187 -25.78 -0.81 -33.69
C GLU A 187 -26.19 0.00 -34.94
N GLU A 188 -26.03 1.32 -34.91
CA GLU A 188 -26.26 2.18 -36.08
C GLU A 188 -25.32 1.83 -37.23
N TYR A 189 -24.05 1.57 -36.94
CA TYR A 189 -23.05 1.16 -37.93
C TYR A 189 -23.39 -0.19 -38.57
N GLU A 190 -23.78 -1.19 -37.77
CA GLU A 190 -24.21 -2.50 -38.27
C GLU A 190 -25.51 -2.38 -39.09
N LYS A 191 -26.45 -1.52 -38.67
CA LYS A 191 -27.68 -1.23 -39.42
C LYS A 191 -27.38 -0.54 -40.76
N LEU A 192 -26.41 0.38 -40.79
CA LEU A 192 -25.93 1.01 -42.02
C LEU A 192 -25.28 -0.01 -42.96
N LEU A 193 -24.46 -0.93 -42.43
CA LEU A 193 -23.85 -2.02 -43.20
C LEU A 193 -24.89 -3.00 -43.75
N ALA A 194 -25.92 -3.32 -42.97
CA ALA A 194 -26.98 -4.24 -43.36
C ALA A 194 -27.96 -3.65 -44.39
N ASN A 195 -27.97 -2.33 -44.59
CA ASN A 195 -28.80 -1.70 -45.60
C ASN A 195 -28.30 -2.06 -47.02
N SER A 196 -28.95 -3.05 -47.64
CA SER A 196 -28.69 -3.50 -49.02
C SER A 196 -28.80 -2.39 -50.07
N ASN A 197 -29.44 -1.26 -49.74
CA ASN A 197 -29.55 -0.09 -50.63
C ASN A 197 -28.22 0.61 -50.90
N LEU A 198 -27.19 0.38 -50.08
CA LEU A 198 -25.87 0.98 -50.29
C LEU A 198 -25.01 0.23 -51.32
N GLY A 199 -25.41 -1.00 -51.68
CA GLY A 199 -24.70 -1.80 -52.69
C GLY A 199 -23.29 -2.23 -52.27
N LEU A 200 -22.97 -2.20 -50.97
CA LEU A 200 -21.63 -2.49 -50.41
C LEU A 200 -21.16 -3.91 -50.71
N GLU A 201 -22.08 -4.85 -50.85
CA GLU A 201 -21.84 -6.23 -51.26
C GLU A 201 -21.24 -6.32 -52.67
N ASN A 202 -21.54 -5.33 -53.51
CA ASN A 202 -21.00 -5.23 -54.86
C ASN A 202 -19.66 -4.49 -54.89
N TRP A 203 -19.00 -4.21 -53.76
CA TRP A 203 -17.69 -3.57 -53.79
C TRP A 203 -16.62 -4.46 -54.43
N ASN A 204 -15.89 -3.92 -55.41
CA ASN A 204 -14.71 -4.53 -56.02
C ASN A 204 -13.45 -3.72 -55.69
N GLY A 205 -12.73 -4.12 -54.63
CA GLY A 205 -11.50 -3.45 -54.22
C GLY A 205 -10.33 -3.59 -55.22
N ASP A 206 -10.30 -4.70 -55.96
CA ASP A 206 -9.20 -5.05 -56.87
C ASP A 206 -9.33 -4.39 -58.24
N ALA A 207 -10.48 -3.81 -58.56
CA ALA A 207 -10.70 -3.13 -59.83
C ALA A 207 -9.77 -1.91 -59.99
N LYS A 208 -9.39 -1.63 -61.25
CA LYS A 208 -8.53 -0.50 -61.58
C LYS A 208 -9.31 0.81 -61.50
N TRP A 209 -8.84 1.71 -60.64
CA TRP A 209 -9.28 3.09 -60.54
C TRP A 209 -8.49 3.97 -61.54
N GLY A 210 -9.22 4.59 -62.47
CA GLY A 210 -8.77 5.51 -63.54
C GLY A 210 -7.31 5.97 -63.54
N GLY A 211 -6.38 5.13 -64.00
CA GLY A 211 -4.97 5.50 -64.22
C GLY A 211 -3.90 4.62 -63.57
N GLY A 212 -4.28 3.56 -62.83
CA GLY A 212 -3.33 2.49 -62.45
C GLY A 212 -3.41 2.00 -61.00
N GLY A 213 -4.11 2.71 -60.11
CA GLY A 213 -4.35 2.28 -58.73
C GLY A 213 -5.53 1.32 -58.60
N SER A 214 -5.65 0.63 -57.46
CA SER A 214 -6.84 -0.17 -57.12
C SER A 214 -7.92 0.70 -56.44
N CYS A 215 -9.19 0.31 -56.56
CA CYS A 215 -10.29 0.96 -55.85
C CYS A 215 -10.07 0.94 -54.33
N ASP A 216 -9.42 -0.10 -53.79
CA ASP A 216 -9.09 -0.19 -52.37
C ASP A 216 -7.96 0.76 -51.94
N ALA A 217 -6.93 0.95 -52.78
CA ALA A 217 -5.92 1.99 -52.54
C ALA A 217 -6.54 3.39 -52.55
N ARG A 218 -7.53 3.63 -53.42
CA ARG A 218 -8.28 4.88 -53.43
C ARG A 218 -9.14 5.04 -52.18
N LYS A 219 -9.83 3.98 -51.73
CA LYS A 219 -10.57 3.95 -50.46
C LYS A 219 -9.67 4.35 -49.30
N GLN A 220 -8.49 3.73 -49.20
CA GLN A 220 -7.52 4.02 -48.15
C GLN A 220 -7.07 5.49 -48.20
N TYR A 221 -6.79 6.02 -49.39
CA TYR A 221 -6.49 7.46 -49.56
C TYR A 221 -7.60 8.36 -49.01
N PHE A 222 -8.88 8.05 -49.23
CA PHE A 222 -9.99 8.85 -48.69
C PHE A 222 -10.12 8.75 -47.17
N ILE A 223 -9.80 7.60 -46.58
CA ILE A 223 -9.76 7.41 -45.13
C ILE A 223 -8.61 8.23 -44.54
N ASP A 224 -7.40 8.09 -45.08
CA ASP A 224 -6.20 8.72 -44.53
C ASP A 224 -6.15 10.23 -44.76
N THR A 225 -6.63 10.71 -45.91
CA THR A 225 -6.55 12.14 -46.29
C THR A 225 -7.71 12.96 -45.72
N TYR A 226 -8.91 12.39 -45.67
CA TYR A 226 -10.14 13.13 -45.34
C TYR A 226 -10.87 12.60 -44.11
N GLY A 227 -10.38 11.53 -43.47
CA GLY A 227 -11.00 10.94 -42.29
C GLY A 227 -12.38 10.33 -42.57
N HIS A 228 -12.67 9.93 -43.81
CA HIS A 228 -13.94 9.29 -44.12
C HIS A 228 -14.05 7.91 -43.48
N SER A 229 -15.28 7.52 -43.10
CA SER A 229 -15.55 6.14 -42.72
C SER A 229 -15.39 5.21 -43.94
N GLU A 230 -15.04 3.95 -43.68
CA GLU A 230 -14.81 2.95 -44.74
C GLU A 230 -16.03 2.83 -45.68
N VAL A 231 -17.23 2.83 -45.12
CA VAL A 231 -18.49 2.74 -45.86
C VAL A 231 -18.72 3.97 -46.74
N THR A 232 -18.52 5.18 -46.21
CA THR A 232 -18.68 6.42 -46.97
C THR A 232 -17.68 6.49 -48.12
N ALA A 233 -16.43 6.10 -47.89
CA ALA A 233 -15.40 6.05 -48.91
C ALA A 233 -15.76 5.07 -50.04
N LYS A 234 -16.19 3.85 -49.70
CA LYS A 234 -16.63 2.84 -50.70
C LYS A 234 -17.80 3.35 -51.55
N VAL A 235 -18.84 3.89 -50.92
CA VAL A 235 -20.03 4.39 -51.62
C VAL A 235 -19.70 5.58 -52.53
N ALA A 236 -18.83 6.50 -52.09
CA ALA A 236 -18.41 7.63 -52.90
C ALA A 236 -17.63 7.18 -54.16
N ILE A 237 -16.74 6.20 -53.99
CA ILE A 237 -15.94 5.60 -55.07
C ILE A 237 -16.86 4.87 -56.06
N MET A 238 -17.79 4.04 -55.56
CA MET A 238 -18.76 3.31 -56.40
C MET A 238 -19.68 4.24 -57.21
N LYS A 239 -20.01 5.43 -56.68
CA LYS A 239 -20.80 6.44 -57.41
C LYS A 239 -20.01 7.10 -58.53
N GLN A 240 -18.70 7.30 -58.35
CA GLN A 240 -17.85 7.97 -59.32
C GLN A 240 -17.35 7.04 -60.42
N THR A 241 -17.03 5.79 -60.07
CA THR A 241 -16.44 4.82 -61.02
C THR A 241 -17.22 3.51 -60.97
N PRO A 242 -18.05 3.22 -62.00
CA PRO A 242 -18.83 1.98 -62.10
C PRO A 242 -17.97 0.72 -61.99
N ASN A 243 -16.71 0.79 -62.45
CA ASN A 243 -15.76 -0.32 -62.49
C ASN A 243 -15.41 -0.88 -61.10
N CYS A 244 -15.62 -0.10 -60.04
CA CYS A 244 -15.42 -0.55 -58.64
C CYS A 244 -16.66 -1.26 -58.08
N LYS A 245 -17.69 -1.44 -58.89
CA LYS A 245 -18.85 -2.28 -58.60
C LYS A 245 -18.63 -3.64 -59.28
N LYS A 246 -18.86 -4.74 -58.57
CA LYS A 246 -19.00 -6.08 -59.12
C LYS A 246 -20.31 -6.12 -59.89
N ASP A 247 -20.25 -6.68 -61.10
CA ASP A 247 -21.44 -6.92 -61.93
C ASP A 247 -22.38 -7.96 -61.31
#